data_AF-A0A1D2JNL2-F1
#
_entry.id   AF-A0A1D2JNL2-F1
#
_cell.length_a   1.000
_cell.length_b   1.000
_cell.length_c   1.000
_cell.angle_alpha   90.00
_cell.angle_beta   90.00
_cell.angle_gamma   90.00
#
_symmetry.space_group_name_H-M   'P 1'
#
loop_
_entity.id
_entity.type
_entity.pdbx_description
1 polymer ?
#
loop_
_entity_poly.entity_id
_entity_poly.type
_entity_poly.pdbx_seq_one_letter_code
_entity_poly.pdbx_strand_id
1 'polypeptide(L)'
;MARGDNALAGREEKDIPCHFFQPTDTYRKIYFKGYYLSISNPKTGDNPVHHDAMLLGQEVIKEYQPFDVPPGYCVYIRVASVYFEVQNDIVTSIP
;
A
#
# COMPACT_ATOMS: atom_id res chain seq x y z
N MET A 1 -0.66 19.14 1.16
CA MET A 1 -0.28 17.78 0.74
C MET A 1 -1.54 17.08 0.29
N ALA A 2 -1.49 16.39 -0.84
CA ALA A 2 -2.57 15.54 -1.28
C ALA A 2 -2.64 14.28 -0.39
N ARG A 3 -3.82 13.66 -0.35
CA ARG A 3 -4.01 12.36 0.31
C ARG A 3 -3.06 11.35 -0.32
N GLY A 4 -2.37 10.57 0.50
CA GLY A 4 -1.39 9.58 0.08
C GLY A 4 0.06 10.10 0.07
N ASP A 5 0.28 11.42 0.08
CA ASP A 5 1.64 11.98 0.03
C ASP A 5 2.47 11.63 1.27
N ASN A 6 1.83 11.55 2.45
CA ASN A 6 2.54 11.16 3.67
C ASN A 6 2.95 9.69 3.57
N ALA A 7 2.01 8.83 3.18
CA ALA A 7 2.26 7.39 3.02
C ALA A 7 3.40 7.12 2.03
N LEU A 8 3.40 7.79 0.87
CA LEU A 8 4.43 7.66 -0.16
C LEU A 8 5.80 8.18 0.31
N ALA A 9 5.83 9.16 1.21
CA ALA A 9 7.04 9.64 1.85
C ALA A 9 7.52 8.76 3.02
N GLY A 10 6.93 7.57 3.21
CA GLY A 10 7.24 6.64 4.29
C GLY A 10 6.77 7.09 5.67
N ARG A 11 5.92 8.12 5.73
CA ARG A 11 5.31 8.59 6.97
C ARG A 11 3.92 7.98 7.11
N GLU A 12 3.57 7.61 8.32
CA GLU A 12 2.23 7.11 8.63
C GLU A 12 1.16 8.12 8.21
N GLU A 13 0.20 7.68 7.40
CA GLU A 13 -0.99 8.43 7.05
C GLU A 13 -2.22 7.68 7.57
N LYS A 14 -2.93 8.29 8.53
CA LYS A 14 -3.99 7.66 9.32
C LYS A 14 -5.38 7.97 8.80
N ASP A 15 -6.32 7.10 9.15
CA ASP A 15 -7.76 7.31 9.01
C ASP A 15 -8.19 7.70 7.58
N ILE A 16 -7.51 7.15 6.58
CA ILE A 16 -7.78 7.39 5.17
C ILE A 16 -9.13 6.75 4.81
N PRO A 17 -10.16 7.53 4.41
CA PRO A 17 -11.47 6.97 4.08
C PRO A 17 -11.38 6.05 2.86
N CYS A 18 -10.68 6.53 1.82
CA CYS A 18 -10.30 5.76 0.65
C CYS A 18 -9.15 6.45 -0.09
N HIS A 19 -8.29 5.69 -0.74
CA HIS A 19 -7.27 6.23 -1.64
C HIS A 19 -6.81 5.18 -2.65
N PHE A 20 -6.41 5.65 -3.83
CA PHE A 20 -5.88 4.84 -4.91
C PHE A 20 -4.46 5.29 -5.22
N PHE A 21 -3.48 4.47 -4.83
CA PHE A 21 -2.08 4.67 -5.17
C PHE A 21 -1.83 4.09 -6.56
N GLN A 22 -1.34 4.94 -7.46
CA GLN A 22 -1.03 4.56 -8.84
C GLN A 22 0.05 3.48 -8.90
N PRO A 23 0.06 2.65 -9.97
CA PRO A 23 1.13 1.71 -10.21
C PRO A 23 2.46 2.42 -10.49
N THR A 24 3.56 1.76 -10.17
CA THR A 24 4.93 2.23 -10.39
C THR A 24 5.73 1.15 -11.10
N ASP A 25 6.86 1.52 -11.71
CA ASP A 25 7.78 0.55 -12.34
C ASP A 25 8.73 -0.11 -11.34
N THR A 26 8.69 0.31 -10.08
CA THR A 26 9.50 -0.22 -8.98
C THR A 26 8.66 -1.08 -8.05
N TYR A 27 9.33 -2.06 -7.43
CA TYR A 27 8.76 -2.85 -6.36
C TYR A 27 8.62 -1.99 -5.11
N ARG A 28 7.47 -2.08 -4.43
CA ARG A 28 7.21 -1.36 -3.18
C ARG A 28 6.70 -2.31 -2.12
N LYS A 29 6.86 -1.91 -0.85
CA LYS A 29 6.23 -2.56 0.29
C LYS A 29 5.30 -1.58 0.97
N ILE A 30 4.04 -1.94 1.14
CA ILE A 30 3.07 -1.17 1.90
C ILE A 30 2.84 -1.81 3.25
N TYR A 31 2.82 -1.00 4.30
CA TYR A 31 2.39 -1.40 5.63
C TYR A 31 0.94 -0.95 5.80
N PHE A 32 0.04 -1.91 5.98
CA PHE A 32 -1.39 -1.67 6.01
C PHE A 32 -2.00 -2.03 7.37
N LYS A 33 -2.92 -1.18 7.82
CA LYS A 33 -3.80 -1.39 8.97
C LYS A 33 -5.18 -0.85 8.61
N GLY A 34 -6.24 -1.66 8.62
CA GLY A 34 -7.57 -1.20 8.24
C GLY A 34 -8.53 -2.28 7.78
N TYR A 35 -9.59 -1.86 7.08
CA TYR A 35 -10.72 -2.72 6.70
C TYR A 35 -10.63 -3.27 5.29
N TYR A 36 -10.04 -2.52 4.36
CA TYR A 36 -10.00 -2.92 2.96
C TYR A 36 -8.66 -2.60 2.30
N LEU A 37 -8.08 -3.61 1.64
CA LEU A 37 -6.89 -3.51 0.82
C LEU A 37 -7.08 -4.35 -0.45
N SER A 38 -6.81 -3.76 -1.61
CA SER A 38 -6.67 -4.50 -2.86
C SER A 38 -5.38 -4.09 -3.55
N ILE A 39 -4.57 -5.07 -3.95
CA ILE A 39 -3.35 -4.87 -4.75
C ILE A 39 -3.58 -5.60 -6.07
N SER A 40 -3.70 -4.85 -7.15
CA SER A 40 -4.14 -5.38 -8.44
C SER A 40 -3.35 -4.80 -9.61
N ASN A 41 -3.22 -5.57 -10.68
CA ASN A 41 -2.64 -5.13 -11.93
C ASN A 41 -3.76 -4.77 -12.92
N PRO A 42 -3.99 -3.48 -13.22
CA PRO A 42 -5.09 -3.06 -14.08
C PRO A 42 -4.94 -3.50 -15.54
N LYS A 43 -3.72 -3.87 -15.98
CA LYS A 43 -3.47 -4.32 -17.36
C LYS A 43 -3.87 -5.78 -17.56
N THR A 44 -3.62 -6.63 -16.58
CA THR A 44 -3.87 -8.07 -16.66
C THR A 44 -5.16 -8.49 -15.94
N GLY A 45 -5.69 -7.64 -15.07
CA GLY A 45 -6.81 -7.97 -14.18
C GLY A 45 -6.40 -8.83 -12.97
N ASP A 46 -5.09 -9.08 -12.79
CA ASP A 46 -4.58 -9.86 -11.66
C ASP A 46 -4.81 -9.13 -10.33
N ASN A 47 -5.19 -9.86 -9.28
CA ASN A 47 -5.52 -9.31 -7.96
C ASN A 47 -5.07 -10.26 -6.84
N PRO A 48 -3.75 -10.40 -6.62
CA PRO A 48 -3.19 -11.36 -5.67
C PRO A 48 -3.50 -11.05 -4.22
N VAL A 49 -3.79 -9.78 -3.89
CA VAL A 49 -4.17 -9.38 -2.53
C VAL A 49 -5.53 -8.72 -2.57
N HIS A 50 -6.49 -9.37 -1.92
CA HIS A 50 -7.83 -8.84 -1.72
C HIS A 50 -8.27 -9.11 -0.28
N HIS A 51 -8.25 -8.06 0.53
CA HIS A 51 -8.72 -8.04 1.90
C HIS A 51 -9.96 -7.14 2.02
N ASP A 52 -11.06 -7.69 2.52
CA ASP A 52 -12.31 -6.96 2.74
C ASP A 52 -13.02 -7.45 4.01
N ALA A 53 -12.79 -6.74 5.11
CA ALA A 53 -13.45 -7.01 6.39
C ALA A 53 -14.95 -6.66 6.38
N MET A 54 -15.39 -5.77 5.48
CA MET A 54 -16.77 -5.29 5.46
C MET A 54 -17.70 -6.20 4.66
N LEU A 55 -17.27 -6.64 3.46
CA LEU A 55 -18.11 -7.42 2.54
C LEU A 55 -17.86 -8.92 2.66
N LEU A 56 -16.63 -9.34 2.96
CA LEU A 56 -16.26 -10.76 3.04
C LEU A 56 -16.18 -11.27 4.48
N GLY A 57 -16.41 -10.41 5.48
CA GLY A 57 -16.36 -10.77 6.90
C GLY A 57 -14.97 -11.19 7.39
N GLN A 58 -13.91 -10.81 6.69
CA GLN A 58 -12.54 -11.04 7.14
C GLN A 58 -12.22 -10.21 8.39
N GLU A 59 -11.26 -10.65 9.19
CA GLU A 59 -10.86 -9.90 10.38
C GLU A 59 -10.17 -8.59 10.02
N VAL A 60 -10.57 -7.49 10.66
CA VAL A 60 -9.89 -6.19 10.50
C VAL A 60 -8.41 -6.32 10.88
N ILE A 61 -7.51 -5.86 10.02
CA ILE A 61 -6.08 -5.82 10.31
C ILE A 61 -5.81 -4.68 11.30
N LYS A 62 -5.62 -5.03 12.57
CA LYS A 62 -5.47 -4.09 13.70
C LYS A 62 -4.05 -3.56 13.89
N GLU A 63 -3.05 -4.26 13.38
CA GLU A 63 -1.64 -3.89 13.43
C GLU A 63 -1.07 -3.77 12.03
N TYR A 64 0.00 -2.98 11.85
CA TYR A 64 0.62 -2.82 10.55
C TYR A 64 1.17 -4.16 10.03
N GLN A 65 0.57 -4.65 8.94
CA GLN A 65 1.05 -5.83 8.23
C GLN A 65 1.69 -5.42 6.90
N PRO A 66 2.86 -5.98 6.56
CA PRO A 66 3.52 -5.70 5.29
C PRO A 66 2.86 -6.47 4.15
N PHE A 67 2.67 -5.80 3.02
CA PHE A 67 2.25 -6.40 1.76
C PHE A 67 3.17 -5.94 0.63
N ASP A 68 3.48 -6.88 -0.25
CA ASP A 68 4.28 -6.62 -1.44
C ASP A 68 3.42 -6.01 -2.55
N VAL A 69 3.95 -4.98 -3.20
CA VAL A 69 3.33 -4.29 -4.33
C VAL A 69 4.30 -4.42 -5.51
N PRO A 70 4.13 -5.42 -6.37
CA PRO A 70 5.01 -5.61 -7.52
C PRO A 70 4.92 -4.44 -8.53
N PRO A 71 5.94 -4.26 -9.38
CA PRO A 71 5.88 -3.30 -10.48
C PRO A 71 4.61 -3.47 -11.34
N GLY A 72 3.97 -2.36 -11.69
CA GLY A 72 2.74 -2.34 -12.47
C GLY A 72 1.45 -2.58 -11.67
N TYR A 73 1.53 -2.87 -10.37
CA TYR A 73 0.36 -3.04 -9.50
C TYR A 73 0.00 -1.73 -8.81
N CYS A 74 -1.30 -1.44 -8.75
CA CYS A 74 -1.87 -0.35 -7.97
C CYS A 74 -2.33 -0.85 -6.60
N VAL A 75 -2.55 0.08 -5.69
CA VAL A 75 -3.10 -0.21 -4.35
C VAL A 75 -4.35 0.62 -4.13
N TYR A 76 -5.45 -0.05 -3.79
CA TYR A 76 -6.69 0.59 -3.37
C TYR A 76 -6.99 0.24 -1.91
N ILE A 77 -7.23 1.27 -1.09
CA ILE A 77 -7.54 1.13 0.34
C ILE A 77 -8.86 1.81 0.68
N ARG A 78 -9.56 1.29 1.71
CA ARG A 78 -10.68 1.96 2.37
C ARG A 78 -10.61 1.78 3.89
N VAL A 79 -10.92 2.87 4.61
CA VAL A 79 -10.91 2.95 6.08
C VAL A 79 -9.61 2.34 6.64
N ALA A 80 -8.48 2.99 6.35
CA ALA A 80 -7.17 2.42 6.60
C ALA A 80 -6.14 3.48 7.00
N SER A 81 -5.08 3.02 7.66
CA SER A 81 -3.84 3.74 7.89
C SER A 81 -2.72 3.00 7.18
N VAL A 82 -1.84 3.73 6.49
CA VAL A 82 -0.77 3.14 5.67
C VAL A 82 0.51 3.97 5.67
N TYR A 83 1.62 3.31 5.37
CA TYR A 83 2.85 3.93 4.87
C TYR A 83 3.59 2.97 3.94
N PHE A 84 4.46 3.50 3.08
CA PHE A 84 5.34 2.70 2.24
C PHE A 84 6.75 2.61 2.82
N GLU A 85 7.41 1.48 2.61
CA GLU A 85 8.85 1.40 2.81
C GLU A 85 9.55 2.29 1.77
N VAL A 86 10.38 3.23 2.24
CA VAL A 86 11.22 4.05 1.37
C VAL A 86 12.58 3.37 1.27
N GLN A 87 12.94 2.89 0.08
CA GLN A 87 14.29 2.42 -0.16
C GLN A 87 15.21 3.65 -0.17
N ASN A 88 15.98 3.83 0.91
CA ASN A 88 17.11 4.74 0.87
C ASN A 88 18.21 4.07 0.07
N ASP A 89 18.41 4.51 -1.17
CA ASP A 89 19.65 4.24 -1.91
C ASP A 89 20.81 4.89 -1.15
N ILE A 90 21.38 4.16 -0.18
CA ILE A 90 22.70 4.52 0.35
C ILE A 90 23.67 4.19 -0.78
N VAL A 91 23.99 5.20 -1.58
CA VAL A 91 25.16 5.18 -2.45
C VAL A 91 26.39 5.13 -1.53
N THR A 92 26.81 3.93 -1.14
CA THR A 92 28.16 3.73 -0.62
C THR A 92 29.10 3.85 -1.81
N SER A 93 29.59 5.07 -2.03
CA SER A 93 30.77 5.35 -2.83
C SER A 93 31.90 4.46 -2.33
N ILE A 94 32.40 3.60 -3.22
CA ILE A 94 33.59 2.78 -3.04
C ILE A 94 34.81 3.73 -3.07
N PRO A 95 35.74 3.69 -2.09
CA PRO A 95 37.13 4.01 -2.36
C PRO A 95 37.85 2.82 -3.02
#